data_AF-G9YX42-F1
#
_entry.id   AF-G9YX42-F1
#
_cell.length_a   1.000
_cell.length_b   1.000
_cell.length_c   1.000
_cell.angle_alpha   90.00
_cell.angle_beta   90.00
_cell.angle_gamma   90.00
#
_symmetry.space_group_name_H-M   'P 1'
#
loop_
_entity.id
_entity.type
_entity.pdbx_description
1 polymer ?
#
loop_
_entity_poly.entity_id
_entity_poly.type
_entity_poly.pdbx_seq_one_letter_code
_entity_poly.pdbx_strand_id
1 'polypeptide(L)'
;MTILFILITILLFGALIAIHEFGHFIAAKTLGVRVEEFAIGMGPKLLSRTRGETTYSLRALPIGGFCSMEGEEEASDDPRSFSGKPAWKKFIILVAGAFLNFVTGLVILLVLFSVAGSPSAPVVSGYLPGAEDIRETGLLPGDEFYRIDGHRIYFQSDAILFLGRAGEDVAVEVLRDGRRLDLGTLHLPYRTLTDESGQQSLKRGVMVGELREAGPLGTLRNAWYQSIDYVRTVWLSLGDLIRGAVSLNDMAGPIGIFAMAGEVGQQGAAAAGMAGALLNIFSFVALIAINLAVMNLLPIPALDGGQILFLLVGGIYHFFTHRRIDQKYLGYINMAGFFCLIALMVVVAVSDVNKLIL
;
A
#
# COMPACT_ATOMS: atom_id res chain seq x y z
N MET A 1 14.09 -22.26 -6.28
CA MET A 1 14.16 -21.07 -5.41
C MET A 1 12.86 -20.29 -5.33
N THR A 2 12.06 -20.24 -6.41
CA THR A 2 10.74 -19.57 -6.44
C THR A 2 9.80 -20.02 -5.32
N ILE A 3 9.64 -21.34 -5.13
CA ILE A 3 8.78 -21.90 -4.07
C ILE A 3 9.21 -21.40 -2.68
N LEU A 4 10.52 -21.29 -2.42
CA LEU A 4 11.03 -20.77 -1.17
C LEU A 4 10.63 -19.31 -0.97
N PHE A 5 10.76 -18.46 -1.99
CA PHE A 5 10.37 -17.04 -1.90
C PHE A 5 8.85 -16.86 -1.75
N ILE A 6 8.06 -17.71 -2.40
CA ILE A 6 6.61 -17.77 -2.19
C ILE A 6 6.29 -18.12 -0.73
N LEU A 7 6.90 -19.16 -0.17
CA LEU A 7 6.69 -19.56 1.23
C LEU A 7 7.10 -18.46 2.23
N ILE A 8 8.25 -17.80 1.99
CA ILE A 8 8.69 -16.65 2.80
C ILE A 8 7.65 -15.53 2.72
N THR A 9 7.13 -15.25 1.52
CA THR A 9 6.16 -14.16 1.35
C THR A 9 4.81 -14.47 1.98
N ILE A 10 4.34 -15.72 1.91
CA ILE A 10 3.13 -16.16 2.64
C ILE A 10 3.31 -15.93 4.15
N LEU A 11 4.47 -16.30 4.70
CA LEU A 11 4.78 -16.08 6.12
C LEU A 11 4.80 -14.58 6.47
N LEU A 12 5.43 -13.75 5.63
CA LEU A 12 5.50 -12.30 5.85
C LEU A 12 4.12 -11.65 5.73
N PHE A 13 3.27 -12.10 4.80
CA PHE A 13 1.90 -11.62 4.67
C PHE A 13 1.05 -12.02 5.90
N GLY A 14 1.19 -13.26 6.38
CA GLY A 14 0.60 -13.70 7.64
C GLY A 14 1.06 -12.84 8.83
N ALA A 15 2.34 -12.47 8.88
CA ALA A 15 2.87 -11.57 9.89
C ALA A 15 2.30 -10.15 9.78
N LEU A 16 2.13 -9.60 8.57
CA LEU A 16 1.49 -8.29 8.37
C LEU A 16 0.06 -8.28 8.90
N ILE A 17 -0.73 -9.32 8.61
CA ILE A 17 -2.10 -9.41 9.15
C ILE A 17 -2.06 -9.57 10.68
N ALA A 18 -1.16 -10.39 11.22
CA ALA A 18 -1.02 -10.51 12.67
C ALA A 18 -0.67 -9.17 13.34
N ILE A 19 0.17 -8.35 12.72
CA ILE A 19 0.51 -7.00 13.20
C ILE A 19 -0.69 -6.05 13.10
N HIS A 20 -1.48 -6.16 12.04
CA HIS A 20 -2.74 -5.43 11.89
C HIS A 20 -3.70 -5.73 13.06
N GLU A 21 -3.98 -7.02 13.28
CA GLU A 21 -4.83 -7.47 14.39
C GLU A 21 -4.26 -7.04 15.75
N PHE A 22 -2.93 -7.05 15.89
CA PHE A 22 -2.26 -6.59 17.09
C PHE A 22 -2.50 -5.10 17.36
N GLY A 23 -2.71 -4.29 16.31
CA GLY A 23 -3.07 -2.88 16.41
C GLY A 23 -4.45 -2.70 17.05
N HIS A 24 -5.45 -3.42 16.55
CA HIS A 24 -6.77 -3.45 17.17
C HIS A 24 -6.71 -3.94 18.61
N PHE A 25 -5.96 -5.02 18.85
CA PHE A 25 -5.79 -5.61 20.18
C PHE A 25 -5.23 -4.60 21.20
N ILE A 26 -4.11 -3.92 20.88
CA ILE A 26 -3.50 -2.92 21.78
C ILE A 26 -4.49 -1.77 22.03
N ALA A 27 -5.11 -1.23 20.97
CA ALA A 27 -6.04 -0.11 21.10
C ALA A 27 -7.27 -0.49 21.94
N ALA A 28 -7.83 -1.68 21.71
CA ALA A 28 -8.99 -2.19 22.45
C ALA A 28 -8.68 -2.32 23.94
N LYS A 29 -7.57 -3.00 24.29
CA LYS A 29 -7.17 -3.19 25.69
C LYS A 29 -6.87 -1.86 26.39
N THR A 30 -6.16 -0.94 25.73
CA THR A 30 -5.83 0.37 26.30
C THR A 30 -7.06 1.27 26.50
N LEU A 31 -8.09 1.13 25.65
CA LEU A 31 -9.33 1.91 25.74
C LEU A 31 -10.42 1.25 26.60
N GLY A 32 -10.11 0.10 27.20
CA GLY A 32 -10.96 -0.62 28.15
C GLY A 32 -12.07 -1.44 27.49
N VAL A 33 -11.83 -1.93 26.27
CA VAL A 33 -12.64 -2.95 25.60
C VAL A 33 -12.12 -4.33 25.96
N ARG A 34 -13.03 -5.25 26.27
CA ARG A 34 -12.69 -6.64 26.55
C ARG A 34 -12.39 -7.36 25.23
N VAL A 35 -11.23 -8.01 25.17
CA VAL A 35 -10.85 -8.89 24.05
C VAL A 35 -10.95 -10.32 24.52
N GLU A 36 -11.77 -11.12 23.84
CA GLU A 36 -12.04 -12.52 24.17
C GLU A 36 -10.96 -13.45 23.63
N GLU A 37 -10.61 -13.29 22.36
CA GLU A 37 -9.58 -14.08 21.68
C GLU A 37 -8.72 -13.19 20.77
N PHE A 38 -7.40 -13.34 20.88
CA PHE A 38 -6.43 -12.83 19.92
C PHE A 38 -5.76 -14.03 19.25
N ALA A 39 -5.99 -14.19 17.95
CA ALA A 39 -5.54 -15.33 17.18
C ALA A 39 -4.56 -14.92 16.08
N ILE A 40 -3.45 -15.66 15.99
CA ILE A 40 -2.53 -15.60 14.85
C ILE A 40 -2.82 -16.80 13.95
N GLY A 41 -3.10 -16.52 12.67
CA GLY A 41 -3.52 -17.51 11.70
C GLY A 41 -5.02 -17.84 11.76
N MET A 42 -5.43 -18.78 10.91
CA MET A 42 -6.82 -19.25 10.77
C MET A 42 -6.92 -20.78 10.87
N GLY A 43 -8.17 -21.27 10.95
CA GLY A 43 -8.46 -22.71 11.04
C GLY A 43 -8.36 -23.29 12.46
N PRO A 44 -8.07 -24.59 12.61
CA PRO A 44 -8.06 -25.26 13.90
C PRO A 44 -6.95 -24.72 14.82
N LYS A 45 -7.24 -24.66 16.13
CA LYS A 45 -6.29 -24.23 17.16
C LYS A 45 -5.17 -25.27 17.30
N LEU A 46 -3.92 -24.84 17.10
CA LEU A 46 -2.75 -25.67 17.39
C LEU A 46 -2.34 -25.52 18.84
N LEU A 47 -2.23 -24.27 19.28
CA LEU A 47 -1.81 -23.91 20.63
C LEU A 47 -2.73 -22.80 21.11
N SER A 48 -3.15 -22.86 22.37
CA SER A 48 -3.88 -21.77 22.98
C SER A 48 -3.53 -21.64 24.46
N ARG A 49 -3.51 -20.40 24.95
CA ARG A 49 -3.27 -20.09 26.35
C ARG A 49 -4.11 -18.90 26.75
N THR A 50 -4.93 -19.07 27.78
CA THR A 50 -5.70 -17.96 28.36
C THR A 50 -4.85 -17.26 29.42
N ARG A 51 -4.75 -15.94 29.31
CA ARG A 51 -4.09 -15.10 30.32
C ARG A 51 -5.03 -13.97 30.70
N GLY A 52 -5.52 -14.02 31.94
CA GLY A 52 -6.60 -13.14 32.39
C GLY A 52 -7.89 -13.46 31.65
N GLU A 53 -8.46 -12.47 31.00
CA GLU A 53 -9.73 -12.57 30.25
C GLU A 53 -9.56 -12.86 28.75
N THR A 54 -8.33 -12.83 28.24
CA THR A 54 -8.05 -12.98 26.82
C THR A 54 -7.39 -14.33 26.54
N THR A 55 -7.92 -15.04 25.54
CA THR A 55 -7.34 -16.27 25.00
C THR A 55 -6.40 -15.91 23.86
N TYR A 56 -5.13 -16.32 23.96
CA TYR A 56 -4.15 -16.17 22.90
C TYR A 56 -4.07 -17.50 22.15
N SER A 57 -4.31 -17.52 20.84
CA SER A 57 -4.30 -18.75 20.05
C SER A 57 -3.38 -18.65 18.83
N LEU A 58 -2.69 -19.75 18.54
CA LEU A 58 -1.97 -19.97 17.29
C LEU A 58 -2.72 -21.05 16.53
N ARG A 59 -3.08 -20.75 15.27
CA ARG A 59 -3.89 -21.63 14.44
C ARG A 59 -3.09 -22.22 13.28
N ALA A 60 -3.61 -23.29 12.69
CA ALA A 60 -2.87 -24.13 11.75
C ALA A 60 -2.47 -23.43 10.45
N LEU A 61 -3.33 -22.54 9.95
CA LEU A 61 -3.08 -21.85 8.70
C LEU A 61 -2.38 -20.51 8.98
N PRO A 62 -1.15 -20.27 8.48
CA PRO A 62 -0.40 -19.03 8.70
C PRO A 62 -0.91 -17.88 7.81
N ILE A 63 -2.21 -17.90 7.49
CA ILE A 63 -2.91 -16.86 6.74
C ILE A 63 -3.88 -16.19 7.69
N GLY A 64 -3.78 -14.87 7.78
CA GLY A 64 -4.68 -14.06 8.58
C GLY A 64 -4.46 -14.12 10.10
N GLY A 65 -5.49 -13.70 10.80
CA GLY A 65 -5.60 -13.61 12.24
C GLY A 65 -6.93 -12.95 12.56
N PHE A 66 -7.29 -12.86 13.84
CA PHE A 66 -8.43 -12.03 14.26
C PHE A 66 -8.28 -11.61 15.72
N CYS A 67 -8.80 -10.43 16.03
CA CYS A 67 -8.95 -9.90 17.38
C CYS A 67 -10.45 -9.81 17.73
N SER A 68 -10.99 -10.83 18.39
CA SER A 68 -12.41 -10.87 18.78
C SER A 68 -12.69 -9.98 19.99
N MET A 69 -13.48 -8.92 19.78
CA MET A 69 -13.86 -7.97 20.82
C MET A 69 -15.29 -8.22 21.31
N GLU A 70 -15.47 -8.12 22.63
CA GLU A 70 -16.79 -8.24 23.27
C GLU A 70 -17.77 -7.24 22.65
N GLY A 71 -18.94 -7.70 22.21
CA GLY A 71 -20.00 -6.86 21.66
C GLY A 71 -19.67 -6.14 20.35
N GLU A 72 -18.75 -6.69 19.55
CA GLU A 72 -18.45 -6.27 18.17
C GLU A 72 -19.49 -6.81 17.17
N GLU A 73 -19.77 -8.11 17.21
CA GLU A 73 -20.73 -8.78 16.33
C GLU A 73 -22.13 -8.88 16.95
N GLU A 74 -22.19 -9.13 18.26
CA GLU A 74 -23.44 -9.32 19.01
C GLU A 74 -23.73 -8.14 19.94
N ALA A 75 -25.00 -7.94 20.29
CA ALA A 75 -25.35 -6.97 21.32
C ALA A 75 -24.88 -7.50 22.68
N SER A 76 -24.07 -6.71 23.40
CA SER A 76 -23.57 -7.06 24.73
C SER A 76 -23.82 -5.92 25.70
N ASP A 77 -24.37 -6.28 26.87
CA ASP A 77 -24.59 -5.37 28.00
C ASP A 77 -23.32 -5.17 28.85
N ASP A 78 -22.19 -5.83 28.52
CA ASP A 78 -20.92 -5.59 29.21
C ASP A 78 -20.50 -4.12 29.03
N PRO A 79 -20.23 -3.35 30.11
CA PRO A 79 -19.70 -1.98 30.00
C PRO A 79 -18.37 -1.88 29.23
N ARG A 80 -17.68 -3.00 29.06
CA ARG A 80 -16.44 -3.18 28.29
C ARG A 80 -16.70 -3.71 26.88
N SER A 81 -17.93 -3.74 26.41
CA SER A 81 -18.27 -4.02 25.02
C SER A 81 -17.77 -2.91 24.08
N PHE A 82 -17.35 -3.30 22.88
CA PHE A 82 -16.95 -2.41 21.80
C PHE A 82 -18.11 -1.48 21.41
N SER A 83 -19.28 -2.05 21.12
CA SER A 83 -20.50 -1.30 20.73
C SER A 83 -20.91 -0.25 21.77
N GLY A 84 -20.76 -0.56 23.06
CA GLY A 84 -21.03 0.33 24.19
C GLY A 84 -20.05 1.50 24.36
N LYS A 85 -18.87 1.48 23.72
CA LYS A 85 -17.89 2.58 23.87
C LYS A 85 -18.28 3.85 23.10
N PRO A 86 -17.80 5.02 23.55
CA PRO A 86 -17.88 6.28 22.80
C PRO A 86 -17.31 6.16 21.38
N ALA A 87 -17.88 6.92 20.44
CA ALA A 87 -17.51 6.87 19.03
C ALA A 87 -16.01 7.13 18.76
N TRP A 88 -15.39 8.06 19.48
CA TRP A 88 -13.96 8.34 19.32
C TRP A 88 -13.06 7.16 19.75
N LYS A 89 -13.46 6.38 20.76
CA LYS A 89 -12.72 5.18 21.17
C LYS A 89 -12.80 4.11 20.10
N LYS A 90 -14.01 3.86 19.59
CA LYS A 90 -14.24 2.92 18.48
C LYS A 90 -13.44 3.34 17.25
N PHE A 91 -13.44 4.62 16.90
CA PHE A 91 -12.65 5.15 15.78
C PHE A 91 -11.15 4.87 15.95
N ILE A 92 -10.56 5.12 17.12
CA ILE A 92 -9.14 4.82 17.38
C ILE A 92 -8.87 3.32 17.23
N ILE A 93 -9.74 2.45 17.76
CA ILE A 93 -9.58 1.00 17.66
C ILE A 93 -9.60 0.56 16.19
N LEU A 94 -10.56 1.05 15.40
CA LEU A 94 -10.69 0.71 13.98
C LEU A 94 -9.51 1.21 13.13
N VAL A 95 -8.95 2.38 13.46
CA VAL A 95 -7.77 2.91 12.73
C VAL A 95 -6.47 2.23 13.17
N ALA A 96 -6.40 1.69 14.39
CA ALA A 96 -5.16 1.18 14.97
C ALA A 96 -4.51 0.04 14.17
N GLY A 97 -5.32 -0.86 13.60
CA GLY A 97 -4.80 -1.94 12.76
C GLY A 97 -4.12 -1.41 11.51
N ALA A 98 -4.82 -0.56 10.74
CA ALA A 98 -4.25 0.06 9.54
C ALA A 98 -3.01 0.91 9.86
N PHE A 99 -3.05 1.64 10.99
CA PHE A 99 -1.91 2.42 11.46
C PHE A 99 -0.67 1.56 11.72
N LEU A 100 -0.79 0.41 12.39
CA LEU A 100 0.36 -0.48 12.61
C LEU A 100 0.91 -1.10 11.32
N ASN A 101 0.07 -1.36 10.31
CA ASN A 101 0.55 -1.78 9.00
C ASN A 101 1.34 -0.68 8.30
N PHE A 102 0.85 0.56 8.33
CA PHE A 102 1.57 1.71 7.77
C PHE A 102 2.91 1.92 8.49
N VAL A 103 2.93 1.87 9.82
CA VAL A 103 4.17 1.96 10.63
C VAL A 103 5.12 0.82 10.30
N THR A 104 4.62 -0.41 10.14
CA THR A 104 5.43 -1.56 9.74
C THR A 104 6.11 -1.33 8.39
N GLY A 105 5.35 -0.89 7.38
CA GLY A 105 5.91 -0.56 6.07
C GLY A 105 6.97 0.54 6.14
N LEU A 106 6.71 1.61 6.90
CA LEU A 106 7.67 2.70 7.13
C LEU A 106 8.96 2.21 7.79
N VAL A 107 8.86 1.35 8.80
CA VAL A 107 10.02 0.76 9.49
C VAL A 107 10.82 -0.14 8.55
N ILE A 108 10.15 -0.97 7.74
CA ILE A 108 10.83 -1.81 6.74
C ILE A 108 11.57 -0.92 5.73
N LEU A 109 10.95 0.14 5.21
CA LEU A 109 11.59 1.09 4.30
C LEU A 109 12.79 1.78 4.94
N LEU A 110 12.69 2.20 6.21
CA LEU A 110 13.79 2.83 6.92
C LEU A 110 15.00 1.89 7.03
N VAL A 111 14.77 0.62 7.37
CA VAL A 111 15.83 -0.40 7.43
C VAL A 111 16.42 -0.64 6.05
N LEU A 112 15.58 -0.80 5.03
CA LEU A 112 16.04 -1.02 3.65
C LEU A 112 16.91 0.12 3.15
N PHE A 113 16.47 1.38 3.31
CA PHE A 113 17.23 2.53 2.84
C PHE A 113 18.51 2.76 3.64
N SER A 114 18.59 2.26 4.88
CA SER A 114 19.81 2.29 5.68
C SER A 114 20.85 1.27 5.21
N VAL A 115 20.43 0.16 4.60
CA VAL A 115 21.31 -0.93 4.15
C VAL A 115 21.62 -0.84 2.66
N ALA A 116 20.62 -0.58 1.83
CA ALA A 116 20.71 -0.58 0.37
C ALA A 116 20.85 0.82 -0.24
N GLY A 117 20.74 1.88 0.57
CA GLY A 117 20.70 3.27 0.11
C GLY A 117 19.28 3.75 -0.24
N SER A 118 19.13 5.06 -0.39
CA SER A 118 17.86 5.67 -0.78
C SER A 118 17.61 5.53 -2.28
N PRO A 119 16.33 5.56 -2.73
CA PRO A 119 16.01 5.62 -4.14
C PRO A 119 16.62 6.86 -4.80
N SER A 120 16.93 6.76 -6.10
CA SER A 120 17.51 7.85 -6.86
C SER A 120 16.65 9.12 -6.83
N ALA A 121 17.31 10.27 -6.70
CA ALA A 121 16.65 11.57 -6.77
C ALA A 121 16.12 11.85 -8.19
N PRO A 122 15.03 12.62 -8.33
CA PRO A 122 14.36 12.88 -9.60
C PRO A 122 15.06 14.01 -10.37
N VAL A 123 16.36 13.86 -10.63
CA VAL A 123 17.19 14.89 -11.24
C VAL A 123 17.38 14.59 -12.71
N VAL A 124 17.24 15.61 -13.56
CA VAL A 124 17.57 15.52 -14.98
C VAL A 124 19.08 15.31 -15.11
N SER A 125 19.49 14.11 -15.49
CA SER A 125 20.89 13.76 -15.67
C SER A 125 21.41 14.06 -17.07
N GLY A 126 20.49 14.22 -18.03
CA GLY A 126 20.82 14.55 -19.41
C GLY A 126 19.67 14.27 -20.37
N TYR A 127 20.02 14.22 -21.65
CA TYR A 127 19.10 13.88 -22.73
C TYR A 127 19.62 12.65 -23.48
N LEU A 128 18.70 11.86 -23.99
CA LEU A 128 19.02 10.79 -24.92
C LEU A 128 19.45 11.38 -26.27
N PRO A 129 20.33 10.69 -27.02
CA PRO A 129 20.74 11.13 -28.34
C PRO A 129 19.54 11.40 -29.27
N GLY A 130 19.52 12.56 -29.93
CA GLY A 130 18.41 12.98 -30.80
C GLY A 130 17.24 13.66 -30.08
N ALA A 131 17.40 13.97 -28.79
CA ALA A 131 16.42 14.72 -28.00
C ALA A 131 17.02 15.99 -27.36
N GLU A 132 18.05 16.56 -27.98
CA GLU A 132 18.77 17.73 -27.48
C GLU A 132 17.94 19.02 -27.53
N ASP A 133 16.91 19.07 -28.37
CA ASP A 133 15.91 20.13 -28.46
C ASP A 133 15.09 20.30 -27.16
N ILE A 134 15.07 19.29 -26.29
CA ILE A 134 14.49 19.43 -24.93
C ILE A 134 15.17 20.58 -24.17
N ARG A 135 16.44 20.86 -24.44
CA ARG A 135 17.15 21.99 -23.85
C ARG A 135 16.49 23.34 -24.20
N GLU A 136 15.86 23.46 -25.36
CA GLU A 136 15.17 24.67 -25.81
C GLU A 136 13.87 24.92 -25.04
N THR A 137 13.30 23.86 -24.44
CA THR A 137 12.14 23.96 -23.54
C THR A 137 12.48 24.60 -22.19
N GLY A 138 13.76 24.80 -21.91
CA GLY A 138 14.24 25.39 -20.66
C GLY A 138 14.47 24.39 -19.52
N LEU A 139 14.12 23.12 -19.71
CA LEU A 139 14.55 22.02 -18.85
C LEU A 139 16.05 21.78 -19.07
N LEU A 140 16.86 21.74 -18.00
CA LEU A 140 18.31 21.62 -18.07
C LEU A 140 18.84 20.47 -17.20
N PRO A 141 20.01 19.87 -17.52
CA PRO A 141 20.63 18.90 -16.64
C PRO A 141 21.00 19.55 -15.30
N GLY A 142 20.75 18.84 -14.21
CA GLY A 142 20.85 19.34 -12.84
C GLY A 142 19.53 19.85 -12.25
N ASP A 143 18.48 20.03 -13.07
CA ASP A 143 17.14 20.33 -12.57
C ASP A 143 16.57 19.13 -11.81
N GLU A 144 16.06 19.36 -10.60
CA GLU A 144 15.33 18.34 -9.84
C GLU A 144 13.83 18.53 -10.02
N PHE A 145 13.13 17.52 -10.55
CA PHE A 145 11.68 17.61 -10.73
C PHE A 145 10.98 17.82 -9.38
N TYR A 146 10.22 18.91 -9.29
CA TYR A 146 9.40 19.23 -8.13
C TYR A 146 7.95 18.79 -8.33
N ARG A 147 7.36 19.15 -9.48
CA ARG A 147 6.02 18.70 -9.89
C ARG A 147 5.97 18.40 -11.39
N ILE A 148 5.16 17.42 -11.76
CA ILE A 148 4.83 17.07 -13.15
C ILE A 148 3.31 16.91 -13.24
N ASP A 149 2.64 17.67 -14.10
CA ASP A 149 1.17 17.71 -14.23
C ASP A 149 0.44 17.89 -12.88
N GLY A 150 1.01 18.74 -12.02
CA GLY A 150 0.47 18.98 -10.69
C GLY A 150 0.69 17.83 -9.70
N HIS A 151 1.40 16.76 -10.05
CA HIS A 151 1.80 15.71 -9.11
C HIS A 151 3.18 16.01 -8.51
N ARG A 152 3.31 15.91 -7.19
CA ARG A 152 4.58 16.13 -6.48
C ARG A 152 5.53 14.95 -6.71
N ILE A 153 6.74 15.23 -7.16
CA ILE A 153 7.78 14.23 -7.44
C ILE A 153 8.75 14.13 -6.26
N TYR A 154 9.00 12.92 -5.78
CA TYR A 154 9.98 12.64 -4.72
C TYR A 154 11.18 11.86 -5.22
N PHE A 155 10.96 10.90 -6.12
CA PHE A 155 12.00 10.00 -6.63
C PHE A 155 11.97 9.87 -8.15
N GLN A 156 13.07 9.33 -8.69
CA GLN A 156 13.19 9.01 -10.13
C GLN A 156 12.00 8.18 -10.63
N SER A 157 11.51 7.22 -9.84
CA SER A 157 10.33 6.41 -10.15
C SER A 157 9.10 7.25 -10.46
N ASP A 158 8.85 8.28 -9.65
CA ASP A 158 7.68 9.14 -9.79
C ASP A 158 7.81 9.98 -11.07
N ALA A 159 9.01 10.53 -11.32
CA ALA A 159 9.29 11.29 -12.52
C ALA A 159 9.03 10.44 -13.78
N ILE A 160 9.54 9.21 -13.80
CA ILE A 160 9.31 8.26 -14.89
C ILE A 160 7.82 7.94 -15.03
N LEU A 161 7.12 7.68 -13.93
CA LEU A 161 5.68 7.37 -13.93
C LEU A 161 4.84 8.53 -14.49
N PHE A 162 5.02 9.74 -13.98
CA PHE A 162 4.20 10.89 -14.38
C PHE A 162 4.57 11.41 -15.76
N LEU A 163 5.84 11.39 -16.15
CA LEU A 163 6.22 11.60 -17.55
C LEU A 163 5.58 10.51 -18.43
N GLY A 164 5.61 9.24 -18.02
CA GLY A 164 4.99 8.14 -18.76
C GLY A 164 3.47 8.28 -18.96
N ARG A 165 2.78 9.02 -18.08
CA ARG A 165 1.32 9.20 -18.11
C ARG A 165 0.86 10.51 -18.74
N ALA A 166 1.75 11.50 -18.83
CA ALA A 166 1.41 12.82 -19.36
C ALA A 166 1.02 12.78 -20.84
N GLY A 167 0.39 13.85 -21.33
CA GLY A 167 0.21 14.09 -22.77
C GLY A 167 1.54 14.47 -23.44
N GLU A 168 1.50 14.97 -24.68
CA GLU A 168 2.69 15.57 -25.31
C GLU A 168 3.12 16.86 -24.61
N ASP A 169 2.15 17.62 -24.12
CA ASP A 169 2.34 18.85 -23.37
C ASP A 169 2.27 18.56 -21.87
N VAL A 170 3.35 18.89 -21.15
CA VAL A 170 3.56 18.50 -19.75
C VAL A 170 3.84 19.72 -18.90
N ALA A 171 3.06 19.95 -17.85
CA ALA A 171 3.32 21.03 -16.90
C ALA A 171 4.45 20.63 -15.94
N VAL A 172 5.56 21.37 -15.95
CA VAL A 172 6.77 21.01 -15.20
C VAL A 172 7.21 22.13 -14.27
N GLU A 173 7.42 21.76 -13.01
CA GLU A 173 8.11 22.61 -12.05
C GLU A 173 9.37 21.90 -11.55
N VAL A 174 10.48 22.64 -11.44
CA VAL A 174 11.78 22.10 -11.01
C VAL A 174 12.36 22.88 -9.84
N LEU A 175 13.28 22.25 -9.12
CA LEU A 175 14.21 22.92 -8.23
C LEU A 175 15.54 23.10 -8.98
N ARG A 176 15.92 24.34 -9.21
CA ARG A 176 17.22 24.74 -9.78
C ARG A 176 17.94 25.63 -8.79
N ASP A 177 19.15 25.26 -8.39
CA ASP A 177 19.95 25.96 -7.37
C ASP A 177 19.17 26.22 -6.06
N GLY A 178 18.34 25.26 -5.66
CA GLY A 178 17.51 25.34 -4.44
C GLY A 178 16.29 26.27 -4.55
N ARG A 179 16.03 26.86 -5.72
CA ARG A 179 14.84 27.69 -5.97
C ARG A 179 13.83 26.92 -6.80
N ARG A 180 12.55 27.03 -6.43
CA ARG A 180 11.44 26.49 -7.23
C ARG A 180 11.24 27.38 -8.44
N LEU A 181 11.38 26.79 -9.61
CA LEU A 181 11.16 27.41 -10.91
C LEU A 181 9.98 26.69 -11.59
N ASP A 182 8.97 27.46 -11.97
CA ASP A 182 7.88 27.00 -12.80
C ASP A 182 8.31 27.17 -14.27
N LEU A 183 8.45 26.06 -14.99
CA LEU A 183 8.82 26.06 -16.41
C LEU A 183 7.57 26.12 -17.31
N GLY A 184 6.37 26.13 -16.73
CA GLY A 184 5.11 26.10 -17.45
C GLY A 184 4.89 24.76 -18.16
N THR A 185 4.17 24.82 -19.28
CA THR A 185 3.86 23.65 -20.10
C THR A 185 4.96 23.44 -21.14
N LEU A 186 5.68 22.33 -21.01
CA LEU A 186 6.75 21.92 -21.91
C LEU A 186 6.20 20.93 -22.93
N HIS A 187 6.52 21.14 -24.21
CA HIS A 187 6.23 20.17 -25.25
C HIS A 187 7.29 19.07 -25.26
N LEU A 188 6.95 17.90 -24.74
CA LEU A 188 7.83 16.74 -24.57
C LEU A 188 7.23 15.50 -25.27
N PRO A 189 7.14 15.49 -26.61
CA PRO A 189 6.46 14.42 -27.34
C PRO A 189 7.18 13.07 -27.17
N TYR A 190 6.43 11.99 -27.33
CA TYR A 190 7.00 10.66 -27.40
C TYR A 190 7.81 10.47 -28.68
N ARG A 191 8.99 9.87 -28.54
CA ARG A 191 9.91 9.60 -29.64
C ARG A 191 10.30 8.13 -29.66
N THR A 192 10.38 7.58 -30.86
CA THR A 192 10.94 6.24 -31.07
C THR A 192 12.46 6.36 -31.00
N LEU A 193 13.04 5.90 -29.91
CA LEU A 193 14.49 5.85 -29.73
C LEU A 193 14.95 4.40 -29.85
N THR A 194 15.91 4.19 -30.75
CA THR A 194 16.57 2.90 -30.94
C THR A 194 17.73 2.80 -29.96
N ASP A 195 17.67 1.82 -29.06
CA ASP A 195 18.78 1.53 -28.16
C ASP A 195 19.96 0.91 -28.91
N GLU A 196 21.15 0.82 -28.29
CA GLU A 196 22.37 0.24 -28.87
C GLU A 196 22.18 -1.22 -29.32
N SER A 197 21.18 -1.91 -28.76
CA SER A 197 20.78 -3.28 -29.13
C SER A 197 19.82 -3.36 -30.33
N GLY A 198 19.48 -2.24 -30.97
CA GLY A 198 18.52 -2.17 -32.08
C GLY A 198 17.05 -2.23 -31.67
N GLN A 199 16.76 -2.29 -30.37
CA GLN A 199 15.40 -2.32 -29.85
C GLN A 199 14.81 -0.90 -29.84
N GLN A 200 13.67 -0.72 -30.50
CA GLN A 200 12.94 0.54 -30.51
C GLN A 200 12.10 0.67 -29.24
N SER A 201 12.25 1.79 -28.54
CA SER A 201 11.47 2.11 -27.34
C SER A 201 10.90 3.52 -27.45
N LEU A 202 9.63 3.67 -27.09
CA LEU A 202 8.96 4.96 -27.04
C LEU A 202 9.38 5.68 -25.76
N LYS A 203 10.15 6.76 -25.87
CA LYS A 203 10.68 7.52 -24.73
C LYS A 203 10.54 9.01 -24.99
N ARG A 204 10.52 9.81 -23.91
CA ARG A 204 10.47 11.28 -24.01
C ARG A 204 11.84 11.94 -24.17
N GLY A 205 12.92 11.15 -24.24
CA GLY A 205 14.27 11.70 -24.42
C GLY A 205 14.92 12.28 -23.15
N VAL A 206 14.20 12.44 -22.04
CA VAL A 206 14.78 12.93 -20.77
C VAL A 206 15.40 11.78 -19.97
N MET A 207 16.67 11.90 -19.59
CA MET A 207 17.28 11.01 -18.61
C MET A 207 17.08 11.58 -17.21
N VAL A 208 16.53 10.76 -16.31
CA VAL A 208 16.24 11.15 -14.93
C VAL A 208 16.92 10.16 -14.01
N GLY A 209 17.59 10.65 -12.96
CA GLY A 209 18.18 9.85 -11.91
C GLY A 209 19.52 10.39 -11.47
N GLU A 210 19.67 10.63 -10.16
CA GLU A 210 20.93 10.93 -9.52
C GLU A 210 21.00 10.15 -8.21
N LEU A 211 22.07 9.36 -8.02
CA LEU A 211 22.32 8.69 -6.75
C LEU A 211 22.80 9.73 -5.73
N ARG A 212 22.00 9.95 -4.68
CA ARG A 212 22.36 10.84 -3.58
C ARG A 212 22.48 10.05 -2.30
N GLU A 213 23.64 10.13 -1.68
CA GLU A 213 23.82 9.60 -0.33
C GLU A 213 22.93 10.38 0.63
N ALA A 214 22.11 9.65 1.38
CA ALA A 214 21.27 10.20 2.41
C ALA A 214 21.90 9.89 3.77
N GLY A 215 22.22 10.94 4.55
CA GLY A 215 22.51 10.76 5.97
C GLY A 215 21.27 10.26 6.74
N PRO A 216 21.38 9.93 8.04
CA PRO A 216 20.29 9.30 8.80
C PRO A 216 18.94 10.04 8.75
N LEU A 217 18.96 11.38 8.84
CA LEU A 217 17.76 12.21 8.71
C LEU A 217 17.20 12.20 7.28
N GLY A 218 18.07 12.15 6.28
CA GLY A 218 17.68 12.00 4.88
C GLY A 218 17.01 10.66 4.62
N THR A 219 17.54 9.58 5.18
CA THR A 219 16.96 8.23 5.10
C THR A 219 15.56 8.19 5.70
N LEU A 220 15.37 8.78 6.89
CA LEU A 220 14.05 8.89 7.51
C LEU A 220 13.08 9.69 6.66
N ARG A 221 13.52 10.84 6.12
CA ARG A 221 12.71 11.66 5.22
C ARG A 221 12.32 10.90 3.95
N ASN A 222 13.26 10.17 3.36
CA ASN A 222 13.03 9.40 2.14
C ASN A 222 12.10 8.22 2.38
N ALA A 223 12.24 7.50 3.50
CA ALA A 223 11.30 6.44 3.89
C ALA A 223 9.88 6.98 4.08
N TRP A 224 9.74 8.17 4.67
CA TRP A 224 8.46 8.86 4.79
C TRP A 224 7.88 9.26 3.42
N TYR A 225 8.69 9.87 2.55
CA TYR A 225 8.25 10.22 1.19
C TYR A 225 7.86 8.99 0.36
N GLN A 226 8.61 7.90 0.48
CA GLN A 226 8.26 6.64 -0.20
C GLN A 226 6.94 6.08 0.33
N SER A 227 6.69 6.19 1.64
CA SER A 227 5.44 5.75 2.23
C SER A 227 4.25 6.56 1.72
N ILE A 228 4.40 7.90 1.61
CA ILE A 228 3.38 8.78 1.01
C ILE A 228 3.19 8.44 -0.47
N ASP A 229 4.26 8.16 -1.20
CA ASP A 229 4.17 7.85 -2.63
C ASP A 229 3.48 6.50 -2.88
N TYR A 230 3.72 5.48 -2.05
CA TYR A 230 2.94 4.24 -2.08
C TYR A 230 1.46 4.48 -1.82
N VAL A 231 1.11 5.27 -0.80
CA VAL A 231 -0.29 5.67 -0.56
C VAL A 231 -0.89 6.35 -1.79
N ARG A 232 -0.15 7.30 -2.39
CA ARG A 232 -0.61 7.99 -3.61
C ARG A 232 -0.81 7.02 -4.77
N THR A 233 0.11 6.10 -4.96
CA THR A 233 0.05 5.11 -6.04
C THR A 233 -1.21 4.25 -5.91
N VAL A 234 -1.59 3.83 -4.69
CA VAL A 234 -2.86 3.13 -4.46
C VAL A 234 -4.05 3.98 -4.92
N TRP A 235 -4.11 5.26 -4.56
CA TRP A 235 -5.20 6.14 -4.98
C TRP A 235 -5.24 6.38 -6.50
N LEU A 236 -4.08 6.49 -7.14
CA LEU A 236 -3.98 6.59 -8.60
C LEU A 236 -4.49 5.31 -9.26
N SER A 237 -4.05 4.14 -8.81
CA SER A 237 -4.49 2.84 -9.32
C SER A 237 -5.99 2.61 -9.11
N LEU A 238 -6.55 2.99 -7.96
CA LEU A 238 -8.01 2.95 -7.73
C LEU A 238 -8.76 3.89 -8.68
N GLY A 239 -8.23 5.10 -8.92
CA GLY A 239 -8.80 6.04 -9.88
C GLY A 239 -8.77 5.52 -11.31
N ASP A 240 -7.69 4.85 -11.71
CA ASP A 240 -7.53 4.25 -13.03
C ASP A 240 -8.48 3.07 -13.23
N LEU A 241 -8.69 2.26 -12.19
CA LEU A 241 -9.66 1.17 -12.19
C LEU A 241 -11.08 1.70 -12.43
N ILE A 242 -11.49 2.76 -11.72
CA ILE A 242 -12.83 3.36 -11.86
C ILE A 242 -13.02 3.98 -13.25
N ARG A 243 -11.96 4.54 -13.85
CA ARG A 243 -11.99 5.12 -15.21
C ARG A 243 -11.92 4.08 -16.33
N GLY A 244 -11.72 2.80 -16.00
CA GLY A 244 -11.55 1.72 -16.98
C GLY A 244 -10.22 1.75 -17.72
N ALA A 245 -9.21 2.45 -17.18
CA ALA A 245 -7.86 2.47 -17.75
C ALA A 245 -7.05 1.20 -17.42
N VAL A 246 -7.55 0.39 -16.49
CA VAL A 246 -6.94 -0.87 -16.02
C VAL A 246 -7.93 -1.99 -16.26
N SER A 247 -7.48 -3.07 -16.90
CA SER A 247 -8.30 -4.24 -17.18
C SER A 247 -8.27 -5.24 -16.01
N LEU A 248 -9.19 -6.21 -16.01
CA LEU A 248 -9.15 -7.36 -15.08
C LEU A 248 -7.81 -8.13 -15.18
N ASN A 249 -7.15 -8.07 -16.34
CA ASN A 249 -5.87 -8.73 -16.53
C ASN A 249 -4.71 -8.01 -15.82
N ASP A 250 -4.87 -6.73 -15.53
CA ASP A 250 -3.86 -5.91 -14.85
C ASP A 250 -4.02 -5.95 -13.32
N MET A 251 -5.13 -6.51 -12.83
CA MET A 251 -5.35 -6.73 -11.39
C MET A 251 -4.70 -8.03 -10.94
N ALA A 252 -3.91 -7.96 -9.86
CA ALA A 252 -3.35 -9.12 -9.19
C ALA A 252 -4.23 -9.49 -7.98
N GLY A 253 -4.74 -10.72 -7.97
CA GLY A 253 -5.42 -11.29 -6.81
C GLY A 253 -4.45 -11.93 -5.82
N PRO A 254 -4.95 -12.67 -4.82
CA PRO A 254 -4.11 -13.33 -3.82
C PRO A 254 -3.08 -14.27 -4.42
N ILE A 255 -3.41 -14.98 -5.50
CA ILE A 255 -2.52 -15.93 -6.16
C ILE A 255 -1.46 -15.16 -6.97
N GLY A 256 -1.89 -14.13 -7.72
CA GLY A 256 -1.01 -13.26 -8.49
C GLY A 256 0.03 -12.55 -7.62
N ILE A 257 -0.37 -12.06 -6.43
CA ILE A 257 0.56 -11.41 -5.49
C ILE A 257 1.68 -12.36 -5.05
N PHE A 258 1.36 -13.63 -4.76
CA PHE A 258 2.39 -14.60 -4.39
C PHE A 258 3.28 -14.99 -5.58
N ALA A 259 2.73 -15.08 -6.79
CA ALA A 259 3.53 -15.30 -8.00
C ALA A 259 4.50 -14.14 -8.26
N MET A 260 4.02 -12.90 -8.17
CA MET A 260 4.84 -11.68 -8.26
C MET A 260 5.94 -11.67 -7.20
N ALA A 261 5.63 -12.07 -5.96
CA ALA A 261 6.65 -12.15 -4.91
C ALA A 261 7.76 -13.17 -5.24
N GLY A 262 7.38 -14.30 -5.84
CA GLY A 262 8.33 -15.31 -6.35
C GLY A 262 9.26 -14.73 -7.41
N GLU A 263 8.72 -13.94 -8.34
CA GLU A 263 9.48 -13.27 -9.40
C GLU A 263 10.40 -12.18 -8.82
N VAL A 264 9.88 -11.30 -7.96
CA VAL A 264 10.65 -10.25 -7.28
C VAL A 264 11.82 -10.83 -6.50
N GLY A 265 11.61 -11.95 -5.79
CA GLY A 265 12.66 -12.69 -5.10
C GLY A 265 13.69 -13.28 -6.07
N GLN A 266 13.28 -13.80 -7.23
CA GLN A 266 14.21 -14.30 -8.26
C GLN A 266 15.04 -13.18 -8.88
N GLN A 267 14.43 -12.04 -9.21
CA GLN A 267 15.14 -10.87 -9.75
C GLN A 267 16.21 -10.38 -8.75
N GLY A 268 15.86 -10.30 -7.46
CA GLY A 268 16.82 -9.96 -6.42
C GLY A 268 17.92 -11.01 -6.25
N ALA A 269 17.57 -12.30 -6.35
CA ALA A 269 18.52 -13.41 -6.29
C ALA A 269 19.53 -13.37 -7.44
N ALA A 270 19.09 -13.00 -8.64
CA ALA A 270 19.96 -12.85 -9.81
C ALA A 270 20.95 -11.69 -9.63
N ALA A 271 20.54 -10.60 -8.98
CA ALA A 271 21.38 -9.42 -8.78
C ALA A 271 22.46 -9.61 -7.69
N ALA A 272 22.08 -10.17 -6.53
CA ALA A 272 22.99 -10.25 -5.37
C ALA A 272 22.77 -11.50 -4.49
N GLY A 273 22.33 -12.61 -5.08
CA GLY A 273 22.09 -13.86 -4.37
C GLY A 273 21.01 -13.73 -3.29
N MET A 274 21.10 -14.51 -2.22
CA MET A 274 20.08 -14.52 -1.17
C MET A 274 19.87 -13.14 -0.52
N ALA A 275 20.93 -12.32 -0.41
CA ALA A 275 20.82 -10.97 0.14
C ALA A 275 19.97 -10.06 -0.75
N GLY A 276 20.21 -10.06 -2.06
CA GLY A 276 19.39 -9.30 -3.02
C GLY A 276 17.94 -9.78 -3.06
N ALA A 277 17.72 -11.10 -2.97
CA ALA A 277 16.37 -11.67 -2.91
C ALA A 277 15.59 -11.14 -1.69
N LEU A 278 16.22 -11.13 -0.51
CA LEU A 278 15.60 -10.62 0.70
C LEU A 278 15.32 -9.11 0.61
N LEU A 279 16.27 -8.30 0.10
CA LEU A 279 16.05 -6.85 -0.07
C LEU A 279 14.84 -6.55 -0.97
N ASN A 280 14.71 -7.27 -2.08
CA ASN A 280 13.57 -7.12 -2.99
C ASN A 280 12.25 -7.59 -2.36
N ILE A 281 12.26 -8.74 -1.68
CA ILE A 281 11.07 -9.25 -0.98
C ILE A 281 10.62 -8.30 0.12
N PHE A 282 11.54 -7.77 0.93
CA PHE A 282 11.19 -6.79 1.96
C PHE A 282 10.70 -5.47 1.38
N SER A 283 11.27 -5.01 0.24
CA SER A 283 10.75 -3.86 -0.49
C SER A 283 9.30 -4.09 -0.94
N PHE A 284 9.01 -5.29 -1.48
CA PHE A 284 7.67 -5.68 -1.89
C PHE A 284 6.70 -5.81 -0.70
N VAL A 285 7.15 -6.38 0.42
CA VAL A 285 6.36 -6.48 1.66
C VAL A 285 6.09 -5.10 2.27
N ALA A 286 7.02 -4.15 2.16
CA ALA A 286 6.79 -2.77 2.60
C ALA A 286 5.70 -2.08 1.77
N LEU A 287 5.74 -2.24 0.44
CA LEU A 287 4.68 -1.79 -0.47
C LEU A 287 3.33 -2.40 -0.07
N ILE A 288 3.28 -3.72 0.12
CA ILE A 288 2.07 -4.42 0.53
C ILE A 288 1.57 -3.94 1.89
N ALA A 289 2.44 -3.73 2.88
CA ALA A 289 2.05 -3.29 4.21
C ALA A 289 1.34 -1.93 4.17
N ILE A 290 1.89 -0.97 3.43
CA ILE A 290 1.28 0.35 3.25
C ILE A 290 0.00 0.26 2.43
N ASN A 291 -0.02 -0.56 1.37
CA ASN A 291 -1.23 -0.78 0.58
C ASN A 291 -2.34 -1.40 1.44
N LEU A 292 -2.05 -2.40 2.26
CA LEU A 292 -3.01 -3.03 3.17
C LEU A 292 -3.56 -2.03 4.19
N ALA A 293 -2.72 -1.11 4.69
CA ALA A 293 -3.17 -0.01 5.53
C ALA A 293 -4.19 0.90 4.83
N VAL A 294 -3.93 1.28 3.57
CA VAL A 294 -4.87 2.12 2.79
C VAL A 294 -6.14 1.34 2.45
N MET A 295 -6.00 0.10 1.98
CA MET A 295 -7.12 -0.75 1.57
C MET A 295 -8.07 -1.01 2.74
N ASN A 296 -7.55 -1.31 3.94
CA ASN A 296 -8.40 -1.53 5.12
C ASN A 296 -9.11 -0.27 5.61
N LEU A 297 -8.62 0.93 5.27
CA LEU A 297 -9.30 2.19 5.56
C LEU A 297 -10.31 2.63 4.49
N LEU A 298 -10.42 1.89 3.38
CA LEU A 298 -11.44 2.18 2.37
C LEU A 298 -12.84 1.98 2.94
N PRO A 299 -13.82 2.80 2.52
CA PRO A 299 -15.21 2.73 3.01
C PRO A 299 -15.98 1.55 2.38
N ILE A 300 -15.41 0.35 2.47
CA ILE A 300 -15.98 -0.89 1.95
C ILE A 300 -16.50 -1.70 3.14
N PRO A 301 -17.77 -2.17 3.13
CA PRO A 301 -18.30 -2.98 4.22
C PRO A 301 -17.47 -4.27 4.39
N ALA A 302 -17.40 -4.78 5.63
CA ALA A 302 -16.50 -5.84 6.10
C ALA A 302 -15.01 -5.45 6.29
N LEU A 303 -14.57 -4.26 5.89
CA LEU A 303 -13.26 -3.69 6.27
C LEU A 303 -13.41 -2.66 7.41
N ASP A 304 -12.30 -2.31 8.07
CA ASP A 304 -12.28 -1.32 9.14
C ASP A 304 -12.84 0.03 8.69
N GLY A 305 -12.48 0.49 7.50
CA GLY A 305 -12.95 1.73 6.90
C GLY A 305 -14.46 1.73 6.65
N GLY A 306 -15.06 0.57 6.37
CA GLY A 306 -16.52 0.41 6.31
C GLY A 306 -17.16 0.61 7.69
N GLN A 307 -16.57 0.04 8.74
CA GLN A 307 -17.04 0.24 10.12
C GLN A 307 -16.87 1.70 10.57
N ILE A 308 -15.79 2.36 10.15
CA ILE A 308 -15.58 3.80 10.38
C ILE A 308 -16.67 4.60 9.66
N LEU A 309 -16.97 4.29 8.40
CA LEU A 309 -18.06 4.94 7.66
C LEU A 309 -19.39 4.79 8.41
N PHE A 310 -19.71 3.59 8.88
CA PHE A 310 -20.94 3.35 9.64
C PHE A 310 -20.97 4.09 10.96
N LEU A 311 -19.84 4.21 11.64
CA LEU A 311 -19.73 4.99 12.86
C LEU A 311 -19.96 6.49 12.59
N LEU A 312 -19.41 7.02 11.49
CA LEU A 312 -19.60 8.42 11.09
C LEU A 312 -21.05 8.70 10.68
N VAL A 313 -21.60 7.90 9.77
CA VAL A 313 -22.99 8.03 9.29
C VAL A 313 -23.97 7.82 10.43
N GLY A 314 -23.75 6.81 11.28
CA GLY A 314 -24.56 6.54 12.47
C GLY A 314 -24.47 7.68 13.50
N GLY A 315 -23.30 8.28 13.67
CA GLY A 315 -23.10 9.45 14.53
C GLY A 315 -23.86 10.68 14.02
N ILE A 316 -23.79 10.96 12.72
CA ILE A 316 -24.55 12.04 12.07
C ILE A 316 -26.05 11.78 12.19
N TYR A 317 -26.51 10.56 11.87
CA TYR A 317 -27.91 10.17 12.00
C TYR A 317 -28.42 10.34 13.43
N HIS A 318 -27.63 9.91 14.42
CA HIS A 318 -27.97 10.06 15.83
C HIS A 318 -28.05 11.54 16.25
N PHE A 319 -27.12 12.37 15.78
CA PHE A 319 -27.13 13.81 16.06
C PHE A 319 -28.44 14.48 15.60
N PHE A 320 -28.95 14.13 14.42
CA PHE A 320 -30.20 14.71 13.91
C PHE A 320 -31.46 14.05 14.46
N THR A 321 -31.47 12.72 14.62
CA THR A 321 -32.70 11.97 14.92
C THR A 321 -32.83 11.54 16.37
N HIS A 322 -31.75 11.64 17.15
CA HIS A 322 -31.61 11.07 18.50
C HIS A 322 -31.90 9.56 18.57
N ARG A 323 -31.99 8.88 17.42
CA ARG A 323 -32.18 7.43 17.30
C ARG A 323 -30.85 6.76 16.94
N ARG A 324 -30.71 5.48 17.29
CA ARG A 324 -29.55 4.66 16.87
C ARG A 324 -29.98 3.76 15.72
N ILE A 325 -29.08 3.55 14.77
CA ILE A 325 -29.27 2.54 13.72
C ILE A 325 -29.21 1.17 14.39
N ASP A 326 -30.21 0.32 14.13
CA ASP A 326 -30.25 -1.04 14.67
C ASP A 326 -29.06 -1.84 14.14
N GLN A 327 -28.36 -2.54 15.05
CA GLN A 327 -27.20 -3.38 14.73
C GLN A 327 -27.53 -4.47 13.69
N LYS A 328 -28.79 -4.90 13.60
CA LYS A 328 -29.22 -5.88 12.59
C LYS A 328 -28.97 -5.40 11.16
N TYR A 329 -29.28 -4.14 10.85
CA TYR A 329 -29.06 -3.60 9.50
C TYR A 329 -27.58 -3.44 9.18
N LEU A 330 -26.78 -3.02 10.16
CA LEU A 330 -25.32 -2.96 10.04
C LEU A 330 -24.74 -4.34 9.74
N GLY A 331 -25.22 -5.38 10.44
CA GLY A 331 -24.85 -6.77 10.19
C GLY A 331 -25.19 -7.22 8.77
N TYR A 332 -26.39 -6.91 8.26
CA TYR A 332 -26.75 -7.26 6.89
C TYR A 332 -25.90 -6.56 5.83
N ILE A 333 -25.56 -5.27 6.03
CA ILE A 333 -24.70 -4.54 5.08
C ILE A 333 -23.28 -5.10 5.11
N ASN A 334 -22.72 -5.37 6.29
CA ASN A 334 -21.41 -6.00 6.42
C ASN A 334 -21.37 -7.38 5.77
N MET A 335 -22.39 -8.21 6.00
CA MET A 335 -22.51 -9.53 5.38
C MET A 335 -22.60 -9.44 3.86
N ALA A 336 -23.41 -8.52 3.32
CA ALA A 336 -23.51 -8.30 1.89
C ALA A 336 -22.16 -7.86 1.29
N GLY A 337 -21.46 -6.91 1.92
CA GLY A 337 -20.13 -6.50 1.49
C GLY A 337 -19.10 -7.61 1.57
N PHE A 338 -19.13 -8.43 2.63
CA PHE A 338 -18.28 -9.61 2.76
C PHE A 338 -18.49 -10.60 1.60
N PHE A 339 -19.74 -10.91 1.25
CA PHE A 339 -20.04 -11.76 0.10
C PHE A 339 -19.59 -11.14 -1.23
N CYS A 340 -19.78 -9.83 -1.43
CA CYS A 340 -19.28 -9.14 -2.62
C CYS A 340 -17.76 -9.18 -2.71
N LEU A 341 -17.05 -9.00 -1.58
CA LEU A 341 -15.59 -9.09 -1.52
C LEU A 341 -15.11 -10.49 -1.84
N ILE A 342 -15.73 -11.53 -1.26
CA ILE A 342 -15.40 -12.93 -1.61
C ILE A 342 -15.65 -13.20 -3.10
N ALA A 343 -16.78 -12.75 -3.64
CA ALA A 343 -17.09 -12.94 -5.06
C ALA A 343 -16.03 -12.26 -5.94
N LEU A 344 -15.63 -11.03 -5.61
CA LEU A 344 -14.55 -10.33 -6.30
C LEU A 344 -13.22 -11.07 -6.18
N MET A 345 -12.85 -11.53 -4.98
CA MET A 345 -11.62 -12.31 -4.75
C MET A 345 -11.60 -13.59 -5.59
N VAL A 346 -12.73 -14.29 -5.72
CA VAL A 346 -12.84 -15.49 -6.56
C VAL A 346 -12.68 -15.14 -8.04
N VAL A 347 -13.33 -14.08 -8.53
CA VAL A 347 -13.20 -13.62 -9.92
C VAL A 347 -11.75 -13.28 -10.26
N VAL A 348 -11.09 -12.51 -9.39
CA VAL A 348 -9.68 -12.13 -9.61
C VAL A 348 -8.75 -13.35 -9.46
N ALA A 349 -9.00 -14.25 -8.52
CA ALA A 349 -8.20 -15.48 -8.38
C ALA A 349 -8.32 -16.40 -9.60
N VAL A 350 -9.51 -16.52 -10.21
CA VAL A 350 -9.68 -17.25 -11.48
C VAL A 350 -8.91 -16.57 -12.61
N SER A 351 -8.93 -15.23 -12.67
CA SER A 351 -8.11 -14.46 -13.61
C SER A 351 -6.61 -14.74 -13.41
N ASP A 352 -6.12 -14.74 -12.17
CA ASP A 352 -4.73 -15.06 -11.85
C ASP A 352 -4.34 -16.47 -12.33
N VAL A 353 -5.18 -17.48 -12.05
CA VAL A 353 -4.93 -18.86 -12.48
C VAL A 353 -4.87 -18.95 -14.01
N ASN A 354 -5.78 -18.27 -14.71
CA ASN A 354 -5.77 -18.25 -16.16
C ASN A 354 -4.47 -17.63 -16.70
N LYS A 355 -3.96 -16.55 -16.11
CA LYS A 355 -2.68 -15.92 -16.50
C LYS A 355 -1.45 -16.80 -16.24
N LEU A 356 -1.55 -17.74 -15.29
CA LEU A 356 -0.44 -18.64 -14.96
C LEU A 356 -0.43 -19.91 -15.83
N ILE A 357 -1.57 -20.24 -16.45
CA ILE A 357 -1.73 -21.45 -17.28
C ILE A 357 -1.65 -21.13 -18.78
N LEU A 358 -2.24 -20.01 -19.20
CA LEU A 358 -2.21 -19.48 -20.57
C LEU A 358 -1.00 -18.56 -20.75
#